data_AF-A0ABD1BDK7-F1
#
_entry.id   AF-A0ABD1BDK7-F1
#
_cell.length_a   1.000
_cell.length_b   1.000
_cell.length_c   1.000
_cell.angle_alpha   90.00
_cell.angle_beta   90.00
_cell.angle_gamma   90.00
#
_symmetry.space_group_name_H-M   'P 1'
#
loop_
_entity.id
_entity.type
_entity.pdbx_description
1 polymer ?
#
loop_
_entity_poly.entity_id
_entity_poly.type
_entity_poly.pdbx_seq_one_letter_code
_entity_poly.pdbx_strand_id
1 'polypeptide(L)'
;MNRGANLDSIPNDLIPDILSRLPAKSISRFRCVSKLWESIICRQDFTELFHTRSSSNPRLLIGVQQGGEWSFFSSPQPQSSLKTHTHTNVAMLLV
;
A
#
# COMPACT_ATOMS: atom_id res chain seq x y z
N MET A 1 6.47 15.38 38.39
CA MET A 1 6.28 13.95 38.05
C MET A 1 7.14 13.64 36.85
N ASN A 2 8.20 12.87 37.07
CA ASN A 2 9.23 12.59 36.07
C ASN A 2 8.61 11.66 35.02
N ARG A 3 8.33 12.20 33.84
CA ARG A 3 7.74 11.50 32.71
C ARG A 3 8.82 10.56 32.16
N GLY A 4 8.91 9.36 32.72
CA GLY A 4 9.81 8.32 32.24
C GLY A 4 9.62 8.17 30.75
N ALA A 5 10.69 8.38 29.99
CA ALA A 5 10.69 8.18 28.55
C ALA A 5 10.32 6.71 28.30
N ASN A 6 9.10 6.47 27.85
CA ASN A 6 8.64 5.15 27.41
C ASN A 6 9.32 4.87 26.06
N LEU A 7 10.58 4.43 26.11
CA LEU A 7 11.37 4.02 24.95
C LEU A 7 10.81 2.76 24.28
N ASP A 8 9.86 2.08 24.94
CA ASP A 8 9.17 0.88 24.46
C ASP A 8 7.94 1.20 23.58
N SER A 9 7.54 2.47 23.50
CA SER A 9 6.39 2.91 22.69
C SER A 9 6.87 3.49 21.37
N ILE A 10 6.27 3.00 20.28
CA ILE A 10 6.49 3.56 18.94
C ILE A 10 6.03 5.03 18.97
N PRO A 11 6.89 5.99 18.60
CA PRO A 11 6.51 7.39 18.46
C PRO A 11 5.30 7.56 17.54
N ASN A 12 4.35 8.40 17.92
CA ASN A 12 3.09 8.59 17.19
C ASN A 12 3.32 9.00 15.72
N ASP A 13 4.37 9.77 15.47
CA ASP A 13 4.72 10.27 14.14
C ASP A 13 5.22 9.18 13.19
N LEU A 14 5.69 8.03 13.73
CA LEU A 14 6.18 6.90 12.93
C LEU A 14 5.10 5.85 12.63
N ILE A 15 3.97 5.88 13.36
CA ILE A 15 2.84 4.97 13.14
C ILE A 15 2.32 5.04 11.68
N PRO A 16 2.02 6.22 11.09
CA PRO A 16 1.54 6.28 9.71
C PRO A 16 2.57 5.73 8.72
N ASP A 17 3.86 5.98 8.92
CA ASP A 17 4.93 5.46 8.08
C ASP A 17 5.02 3.92 8.12
N ILE A 18 4.82 3.31 9.29
CA ILE A 18 4.79 1.85 9.45
C ILE A 18 3.54 1.27 8.79
N LEU A 19 2.37 1.83 9.12
CA LEU A 19 1.08 1.38 8.58
C LEU A 19 1.05 1.45 7.05
N SER A 20 1.66 2.48 6.46
CA SER A 20 1.69 2.66 5.00
C SER A 20 2.41 1.55 4.23
N ARG A 21 3.24 0.74 4.90
CA ARG A 21 3.97 -0.37 4.28
C ARG A 21 3.16 -1.67 4.27
N LEU A 22 2.03 -1.69 4.96
CA LEU A 22 1.22 -2.89 5.17
C LEU A 22 0.09 -2.95 4.14
N PRO A 23 -0.38 -4.14 3.75
CA PRO A 23 -1.55 -4.26 2.88
C PRO A 23 -2.80 -3.64 3.52
N ALA A 24 -3.69 -3.05 2.69
CA ALA A 24 -4.93 -2.42 3.15
C ALA A 24 -5.80 -3.32 4.04
N LYS A 25 -5.85 -4.63 3.74
CA LYS A 25 -6.59 -5.62 4.54
C LYS A 25 -6.02 -5.83 5.95
N SER A 26 -4.73 -5.56 6.15
CA SER A 26 -4.12 -5.60 7.48
C SER A 26 -4.35 -4.29 8.23
N ILE A 27 -4.27 -3.15 7.52
CA ILE A 27 -4.53 -1.82 8.10
C ILE A 27 -5.94 -1.73 8.69
N SER A 28 -6.95 -2.29 8.01
CA SER A 28 -8.33 -2.27 8.52
C SER A 28 -8.49 -2.91 9.90
N ARG A 29 -7.68 -3.93 10.23
CA ARG A 29 -7.67 -4.59 11.53
C ARG A 29 -7.04 -3.74 12.64
N PHE A 30 -6.10 -2.85 12.29
CA PHE A 30 -5.42 -2.01 13.28
C PHE A 30 -6.26 -0.86 13.84
N ARG A 31 -7.40 -0.56 13.21
CA ARG A 31 -8.39 0.36 13.78
C ARG A 31 -8.85 -0.06 15.18
N CYS A 32 -8.86 -1.37 15.47
CA CYS A 32 -9.29 -1.90 16.75
C CYS A 32 -8.19 -1.88 17.84
N VAL A 33 -6.95 -1.51 17.52
CA VAL A 33 -5.83 -1.53 18.48
C VAL A 33 -5.95 -0.40 19.49
N SER A 34 -6.27 0.82 19.03
CA SER A 34 -6.53 1.96 19.89
C SER A 34 -7.22 3.09 19.12
N LYS A 35 -7.83 4.01 19.86
CA LYS A 35 -8.43 5.24 19.28
C LYS A 35 -7.42 6.09 18.51
N LEU A 36 -6.16 6.11 18.95
CA LEU A 36 -5.10 6.84 18.26
C LEU A 36 -4.82 6.24 16.88
N TRP A 37 -4.70 4.91 16.80
CA TRP A 37 -4.43 4.21 15.54
C TRP A 37 -5.61 4.34 14.58
N GLU A 38 -6.85 4.22 15.08
CA GLU A 38 -8.03 4.52 14.27
C GLU A 38 -8.01 5.96 13.73
N SER A 39 -7.73 6.94 14.59
CA SER A 39 -7.64 8.35 14.17
C SER A 39 -6.59 8.55 13.08
N ILE A 40 -5.43 7.90 13.18
CA ILE A 40 -4.37 7.98 12.16
C ILE A 40 -4.85 7.39 10.83
N ILE A 41 -5.44 6.19 10.86
CA ILE A 41 -5.92 5.47 9.66
C ILE A 41 -7.02 6.25 8.94
N CYS A 42 -7.87 6.95 9.68
CA CYS A 42 -9.00 7.70 9.12
C CYS A 42 -8.62 9.10 8.60
N ARG A 43 -7.38 9.57 8.78
CA ARG A 43 -6.98 10.89 8.27
C ARG A 43 -6.71 10.86 6.76
N GLN A 44 -6.91 12.01 6.13
CA GLN A 44 -6.68 12.21 4.70
C GLN A 44 -5.20 12.10 4.33
N ASP A 45 -4.30 12.63 5.16
CA ASP A 45 -2.85 12.59 4.93
C ASP A 45 -2.31 11.15 4.92
N PHE A 46 -2.82 10.28 5.80
CA PHE A 46 -2.50 8.85 5.76
C PHE A 46 -2.96 8.20 4.44
N THR A 47 -4.15 8.55 3.96
CA THR A 47 -4.68 8.03 2.70
C THR A 47 -3.82 8.45 1.51
N GLU A 48 -3.39 9.72 1.46
CA GLU A 48 -2.48 10.24 0.43
C GLU A 48 -1.10 9.57 0.49
N LEU A 49 -0.56 9.38 1.69
CA LEU A 49 0.74 8.71 1.89
C LEU A 49 0.67 7.25 1.46
N PHE A 50 -0.40 6.54 1.85
CA PHE A 50 -0.65 5.15 1.44
C PHE A 50 -0.79 5.03 -0.08
N HIS A 51 -1.51 5.96 -0.71
CA HIS A 51 -1.69 5.98 -2.16
C HIS A 51 -0.38 6.28 -2.90
N THR A 52 0.38 7.29 -2.46
CA THR A 52 1.69 7.66 -3.03
C THR A 52 2.70 6.51 -2.94
N ARG A 53 2.71 5.79 -1.81
CA ARG A 53 3.59 4.63 -1.63
C ARG A 53 3.15 3.44 -2.49
N SER A 54 1.84 3.24 -2.68
CA SER A 54 1.33 2.19 -3.56
C SER A 54 1.65 2.49 -5.03
N SER A 55 1.48 3.74 -5.47
CA SER A 55 1.76 4.15 -6.85
C SER A 55 3.25 4.11 -7.23
N SER A 56 4.14 4.32 -6.25
CA SER A 56 5.60 4.16 -6.42
C SER A 56 6.06 2.70 -6.47
N ASN A 57 5.17 1.73 -6.20
CA ASN A 57 5.44 0.30 -6.30
C ASN A 57 4.46 -0.37 -7.28
N PRO A 58 4.57 -0.06 -8.59
CA PRO A 58 3.65 -0.59 -9.58
C PRO A 58 3.68 -2.11 -9.58
N ARG A 59 2.49 -2.73 -9.59
CA ARG A 59 2.33 -4.16 -9.77
C ARG A 59 1.72 -4.42 -11.13
N LEU A 60 2.28 -5.38 -11.85
CA LEU A 60 1.71 -5.85 -13.10
C LEU A 60 0.59 -6.84 -12.77
N LEU A 61 -0.65 -6.52 -13.17
CA LEU A 61 -1.77 -7.45 -13.13
C LEU A 61 -1.87 -8.16 -14.49
N ILE A 62 -1.73 -9.49 -14.50
CA ILE A 62 -1.80 -10.34 -15.68
C ILE A 62 -3.10 -11.14 -15.61
N GLY A 63 -3.97 -10.94 -16.60
CA GLY A 63 -5.15 -11.77 -16.82
C GLY A 63 -4.87 -12.83 -17.89
N VAL A 64 -5.11 -14.10 -17.57
CA VAL A 64 -5.02 -15.22 -18.53
C VAL A 64 -6.41 -15.85 -18.68
N GLN A 65 -6.88 -16.00 -19.91
CA GLN A 65 -8.15 -16.67 -20.20
C GLN A 65 -7.89 -18.12 -20.65
N GLN A 66 -8.42 -19.09 -19.91
CA GLN A 66 -8.43 -20.50 -20.31
C GLN A 66 -9.84 -21.07 -20.16
N GLY A 67 -10.35 -21.73 -21.19
CA GLY A 67 -11.64 -22.44 -21.12
C GLY A 67 -12.87 -21.57 -20.81
N GLY A 68 -12.78 -20.25 -21.01
CA GLY A 68 -13.83 -19.29 -20.66
C GLY A 68 -13.69 -18.66 -19.27
N GLU A 69 -12.73 -19.09 -18.46
CA GLU A 69 -12.45 -18.55 -17.13
C GLU A 69 -11.23 -17.60 -17.16
N TRP A 70 -11.29 -16.51 -16.39
CA TRP A 70 -10.20 -15.55 -16.22
C TRP A 70 -9.42 -15.85 -14.94
N SER A 71 -8.12 -16.08 -15.07
CA SER A 71 -7.17 -16.14 -13.96
C SER A 71 -6.38 -14.84 -13.86
N PHE A 72 -6.27 -14.26 -12.66
CA PHE A 72 -5.52 -13.04 -12.40
C PHE A 72 -4.28 -13.30 -11.57
N PHE A 73 -3.13 -12.80 -12.02
CA PHE A 73 -1.85 -12.90 -11.33
C PHE A 73 -1.27 -11.51 -11.13
N SER A 74 -0.61 -11.25 -9.99
CA SER A 74 0.08 -9.98 -9.75
C SER A 74 1.57 -10.20 -9.54
N SER A 75 2.41 -9.36 -10.16
CA SER A 75 3.87 -9.40 -10.01
C SER A 75 4.42 -8.02 -9.62
N PRO A 76 5.35 -7.91 -8.65
CA PRO A 76 6.07 -6.66 -8.39
C PRO A 76 6.89 -6.27 -9.63
N GLN A 77 6.80 -5.02 -10.08
CA GLN A 77 7.62 -4.52 -11.18
C GLN A 77 8.68 -3.54 -10.65
N PRO A 78 9.98 -3.85 -10.78
CA PRO A 78 11.03 -2.89 -10.47
C PRO A 78 10.90 -1.69 -11.41
N GLN A 79 10.95 -0.47 -10.84
CA GLN A 79 10.89 0.81 -11.57
C GLN A 79 12.11 1.06 -12.49
N SER A 80 12.93 0.06 -12.81
CA SER A 80 14.01 0.18 -13.78
C SER A 80 13.45 0.11 -15.21
N SER A 81 13.13 1.28 -15.75
CA SER A 81 13.03 1.61 -17.18
C SER A 81 12.00 0.83 -18.02
N LEU A 82 10.83 1.43 -18.20
CA LEU A 82 10.02 1.21 -19.41
C LEU A 82 9.82 2.54 -20.15
N LYS A 83 10.89 3.03 -20.79
CA LYS A 83 10.75 3.93 -21.94
C LYS A 83 10.98 3.11 -23.20
N THR A 84 9.94 2.46 -23.70
CA THR A 84 9.93 1.95 -25.08
C THR A 84 8.57 2.25 -25.68
N HIS A 85 8.56 3.27 -26.55
CA HIS A 85 7.53 3.46 -27.56
C HIS A 85 7.38 2.15 -28.35
N THR A 86 6.23 1.47 -28.26
CA THR A 86 5.67 0.69 -29.38
C THR A 86 4.27 0.17 -29.03
N HIS A 87 3.42 0.30 -30.04
CA HIS A 87 1.99 0.09 -30.08
C HIS A 87 1.60 -1.39 -30.01
N THR A 88 1.03 -1.84 -28.89
CA THR A 88 0.28 -3.11 -28.79
C THR A 88 -0.81 -2.99 -27.74
N ASN A 89 -2.03 -3.39 -28.09
CA ASN A 89 -3.22 -3.39 -27.23
C ASN A 89 -3.08 -4.39 -26.07
N VAL A 90 -2.37 -4.00 -25.01
CA VAL A 90 -2.47 -4.61 -23.69
C VAL A 90 -3.01 -3.54 -22.75
N ALA A 91 -4.22 -3.75 -22.24
CA ALA A 91 -4.75 -2.94 -21.16
C ALA A 91 -3.89 -3.20 -19.91
N MET A 92 -2.80 -2.45 -19.76
CA MET A 92 -2.04 -2.37 -18.53
C MET A 92 -2.91 -1.62 -17.52
N LEU A 93 -3.65 -2.36 -16.71
CA LEU A 93 -4.24 -1.79 -15.51
C LEU A 93 -3.17 -1.79 -14.43
N LEU A 94 -2.55 -0.64 -14.21
CA LEU A 94 -1.72 -0.40 -13.04
C LEU A 94 -2.64 -0.42 -11.80
N VAL A 95 -2.36 -1.32 -10.86
CA VAL A 95 -2.97 -1.35 -9.52
C VAL A 95 -1.89 -1.11 -8.48
#